data_AF-A0AAU6CRJ8-F1
#
_entry.id   AF-A0AAU6CRJ8-F1
#
_cell.length_a   1.000
_cell.length_b   1.000
_cell.length_c   1.000
_cell.angle_alpha   90.00
_cell.angle_beta   90.00
_cell.angle_gamma   90.00
#
_symmetry.space_group_name_H-M   'P 1'
#
loop_
_entity.id
_entity.type
_entity.pdbx_description
1 polymer ?
#
loop_
_entity_poly.entity_id
_entity_poly.type
_entity_poly.pdbx_seq_one_letter_code
_entity_poly.pdbx_strand_id
1 'polypeptide(L)'
;MLREEVEDFSLAVLGAGTMGLGISALAVGHGVPVTLVETDAARARQAPAAVTAQLRMAQLMNALPADRECGELTVTGSLAGAAGATVVIEAVTEDLTLKTKVLAETAALTGAGVPLVSNTSSIPIDELAGYLPDAARLIGTHFMNPPYLISTVEVVRGASTGGAALSAVTRLLGVLARKPVVVGDGPGFVTSRILHPMINDAARVVQEGTATAEAVDTLMRECLGHRTGPLRTADLIGLDNLADSLRVLAERTGDHRAVPCELLLDKVRDGHLGRKTGRGFYDYGKAQP
;
A
#
# COMPACT_ATOMS: atom_id res chain seq x y z
N MET A 1 -7.77 -11.48 26.58
CA MET A 1 -7.36 -11.98 25.25
C MET A 1 -7.20 -10.86 24.22
N LEU A 2 -8.25 -10.31 23.57
CA LEU A 2 -8.04 -9.26 22.53
C LEU A 2 -7.46 -7.93 23.04
N ARG A 3 -7.68 -7.53 24.30
CA ARG A 3 -7.06 -6.33 24.89
C ARG A 3 -5.57 -6.54 25.21
N GLU A 4 -5.22 -7.68 25.82
CA GLU A 4 -3.82 -8.04 26.11
C GLU A 4 -2.97 -8.15 24.83
N GLU A 5 -3.53 -8.67 23.74
CA GLU A 5 -2.81 -8.74 22.45
C GLU A 5 -2.55 -7.37 21.80
N VAL A 6 -3.31 -6.33 22.17
CA VAL A 6 -3.12 -4.95 21.65
C VAL A 6 -2.02 -4.24 22.41
N GLU A 7 -1.92 -4.49 23.71
CA GLU A 7 -0.88 -3.92 24.58
C GLU A 7 0.54 -4.40 24.18
N ASP A 8 0.64 -5.51 23.46
CA ASP A 8 1.88 -6.02 22.87
C ASP A 8 2.38 -5.18 21.67
N PHE A 9 1.54 -4.32 21.08
CA PHE A 9 1.86 -3.60 19.84
C PHE A 9 1.97 -2.09 20.00
N SER A 10 3.08 -1.55 19.50
CA SER A 10 3.24 -0.13 19.19
C SER A 10 3.86 -0.01 17.80
N LEU A 11 3.31 0.85 16.96
CA LEU A 11 3.69 0.98 15.55
C LEU A 11 4.50 2.24 15.31
N ALA A 12 5.58 2.12 14.55
CA ALA A 12 6.14 3.26 13.83
C ALA A 12 5.73 3.17 12.35
N VAL A 13 5.06 4.19 11.83
CA VAL A 13 4.72 4.28 10.40
C VAL A 13 5.60 5.34 9.77
N LEU A 14 6.35 4.99 8.72
CA LEU A 14 7.29 5.90 8.06
C LEU A 14 6.66 6.43 6.77
N GLY A 15 6.41 7.74 6.71
CA GLY A 15 5.77 8.44 5.60
C GLY A 15 4.29 8.72 5.85
N ALA A 16 3.87 9.97 5.68
CA ALA A 16 2.48 10.42 5.81
C ALA A 16 1.79 10.62 4.44
N GLY A 17 2.12 9.75 3.47
CA GLY A 17 1.36 9.63 2.22
C GLY A 17 0.02 8.90 2.42
N THR A 18 -0.72 8.66 1.35
CA THR A 18 -2.04 8.00 1.39
C THR A 18 -2.04 6.70 2.19
N MET A 19 -1.07 5.81 1.94
CA MET A 19 -0.99 4.53 2.63
C MET A 19 -0.57 4.68 4.09
N GLY A 20 0.43 5.50 4.40
CA GLY A 20 0.87 5.71 5.78
C GLY A 20 -0.22 6.32 6.66
N LEU A 21 -0.98 7.29 6.13
CA LEU A 21 -2.15 7.85 6.83
C LEU A 21 -3.24 6.79 7.06
N GLY A 22 -3.54 5.97 6.05
CA GLY A 22 -4.53 4.91 6.14
C GLY A 22 -4.16 3.79 7.11
N ILE A 23 -2.90 3.36 7.08
CA ILE A 23 -2.38 2.34 8.00
C ILE A 23 -2.38 2.89 9.43
N SER A 24 -2.01 4.17 9.62
CA SER A 24 -2.09 4.83 10.93
C SER A 24 -3.53 4.90 11.44
N ALA A 25 -4.48 5.32 10.61
CA ALA A 25 -5.90 5.38 10.98
C ALA A 25 -6.47 4.00 11.33
N LEU A 26 -6.10 2.96 10.57
CA LEU A 26 -6.44 1.57 10.84
C LEU A 26 -5.93 1.14 12.22
N ALA A 27 -4.64 1.35 12.49
CA ALA A 27 -4.01 0.96 13.75
C ALA A 27 -4.60 1.68 14.96
N VAL A 28 -4.71 3.01 14.88
CA VAL A 28 -5.32 3.85 15.91
C VAL A 28 -6.75 3.41 16.20
N GLY A 29 -7.56 3.13 15.17
CA GLY A 29 -8.93 2.65 15.35
C GLY A 29 -9.05 1.27 16.01
N HIS A 30 -7.98 0.48 16.00
CA HIS A 30 -7.86 -0.78 16.72
C HIS A 30 -7.19 -0.65 18.09
N GLY A 31 -6.98 0.57 18.58
CA GLY A 31 -6.37 0.81 19.89
C GLY A 31 -4.85 0.68 19.91
N VAL A 32 -4.19 0.48 18.77
CA VAL A 32 -2.74 0.34 18.70
C VAL A 32 -2.10 1.73 18.62
N PRO A 33 -1.20 2.10 19.54
CA PRO A 33 -0.47 3.37 19.47
C PRO A 33 0.41 3.46 18.21
N VAL A 34 0.43 4.64 17.59
CA VAL A 34 1.18 4.91 16.35
C VAL A 34 2.06 6.13 16.52
N THR A 35 3.35 5.97 16.24
CA THR A 35 4.28 7.06 15.94
C THR A 35 4.41 7.18 14.42
N LEU A 36 3.82 8.23 13.85
CA LEU A 36 3.92 8.55 12.42
C LEU A 36 5.12 9.48 12.18
N VAL A 37 6.08 9.01 11.39
CA VAL A 37 7.29 9.75 11.03
C VAL A 37 7.11 10.41 9.67
N GLU A 38 7.22 11.74 9.61
CA GLU A 38 7.13 12.50 8.37
C GLU A 38 8.10 13.70 8.40
N THR A 39 9.10 13.68 7.52
CA THR A 39 10.16 14.70 7.48
C THR A 39 9.71 16.00 6.83
N ASP A 40 8.71 15.97 5.96
CA ASP A 40 8.12 17.19 5.41
C ASP A 40 7.25 17.86 6.48
N ALA A 41 7.68 19.05 6.91
CA ALA A 41 7.01 19.76 7.99
C ALA A 41 5.56 20.15 7.67
N ALA A 42 5.22 20.36 6.39
CA ALA A 42 3.85 20.69 6.01
C ALA A 42 2.94 19.46 6.09
N ARG A 43 3.38 18.32 5.55
CA ARG A 43 2.66 17.04 5.67
C ARG A 43 2.55 16.59 7.12
N ALA A 44 3.63 16.70 7.90
CA ALA A 44 3.61 16.36 9.33
C ALA A 44 2.56 17.18 10.11
N ARG A 45 2.43 18.48 9.84
CA ARG A 45 1.39 19.33 10.46
C ARG A 45 -0.03 18.93 10.05
N GLN A 46 -0.22 18.42 8.84
CA GLN A 46 -1.54 18.02 8.32
C GLN A 46 -1.92 16.60 8.74
N ALA A 47 -0.94 15.74 9.02
CA ALA A 47 -1.15 14.32 9.25
C ALA A 47 -2.14 13.99 10.38
N PRO A 48 -2.12 14.65 11.58
CA PRO A 48 -3.08 14.33 12.64
C PRO A 48 -4.53 14.53 12.21
N ALA A 49 -4.81 15.63 11.49
CA ALA A 49 -6.14 15.92 11.00
C ALA A 49 -6.57 14.92 9.92
N ALA A 50 -5.65 14.54 9.01
CA ALA A 50 -5.91 13.56 7.97
C ALA A 50 -6.19 12.16 8.52
N VAL A 51 -5.38 11.68 9.49
CA VAL A 51 -5.62 10.40 10.19
C VAL A 51 -6.97 10.42 10.91
N THR A 52 -7.28 11.50 11.62
CA THR A 52 -8.57 11.67 12.31
C THR A 52 -9.74 11.63 11.33
N ALA A 53 -9.62 12.28 10.17
CA ALA A 53 -10.66 12.28 9.15
C ALA A 53 -10.88 10.87 8.57
N GLN A 54 -9.81 10.14 8.27
CA GLN A 54 -9.90 8.76 7.76
C GLN A 54 -10.48 7.80 8.81
N LEU A 55 -10.09 7.92 10.07
CA LEU A 55 -10.65 7.14 11.18
C LEU A 55 -12.17 7.37 11.28
N ARG A 56 -12.62 8.62 11.31
CA ARG A 56 -14.05 8.97 11.36
C ARG A 56 -14.81 8.42 10.15
N MET A 57 -14.24 8.57 8.95
CA MET A 57 -14.85 8.03 7.73
C MET A 57 -14.99 6.50 7.80
N ALA A 58 -13.95 5.81 8.26
CA ALA A 58 -13.97 4.37 8.44
C ALA A 58 -15.01 3.91 9.48
N GLN A 59 -15.18 4.63 10.59
CA GLN A 59 -16.22 4.37 11.59
C GLN A 59 -17.63 4.60 11.02
N LEU A 60 -17.85 5.68 10.26
CA LEU A 60 -19.14 5.95 9.60
C LEU A 60 -19.52 4.86 8.58
N MET A 61 -18.52 4.26 7.92
CA MET A 61 -18.72 3.12 7.02
C MET A 61 -18.83 1.77 7.74
N ASN A 62 -18.82 1.75 9.08
CA ASN A 62 -18.76 0.54 9.90
C ASN A 62 -17.56 -0.37 9.58
N ALA A 63 -16.47 0.21 9.07
CA ALA A 63 -15.25 -0.51 8.72
C ALA A 63 -14.27 -0.62 9.90
N LEU A 64 -14.40 0.27 10.88
CA LEU A 64 -13.66 0.27 12.15
C LEU A 64 -14.65 0.39 13.32
N PRO A 65 -14.33 -0.18 14.49
CA PRO A 65 -15.19 -0.09 15.67
C PRO A 65 -15.31 1.36 16.15
N ALA A 66 -16.54 1.82 16.38
CA ALA A 66 -16.81 3.18 16.86
C ALA A 66 -16.77 3.29 18.39
N ASP A 67 -16.95 2.18 19.09
CA ASP A 67 -17.03 2.04 20.55
C ASP A 67 -15.69 1.68 21.21
N ARG A 68 -14.66 1.43 20.41
CA ARG A 68 -13.32 1.07 20.89
C ARG A 68 -12.51 2.32 21.22
N GLU A 69 -11.78 2.25 22.34
CA GLU A 69 -10.78 3.26 22.68
C GLU A 69 -9.68 3.30 21.61
N CYS A 70 -9.43 4.50 21.09
CA CYS A 70 -8.44 4.71 20.04
C CYS A 70 -7.02 4.71 20.62
N GLY A 71 -6.08 4.21 19.84
CA GLY A 71 -4.65 4.28 20.17
C GLY A 71 -4.15 5.73 20.13
N GLU A 72 -3.08 6.01 20.85
CA GLU A 72 -2.43 7.31 20.78
C GLU A 72 -1.75 7.51 19.42
N LEU A 73 -1.92 8.69 18.81
CA LEU A 73 -1.19 9.10 17.61
C LEU A 73 -0.16 10.18 17.98
N THR A 74 1.12 9.88 17.78
CA THR A 74 2.21 10.85 17.85
C THR A 74 2.75 11.09 16.44
N VAL A 75 3.01 12.35 16.08
CA VAL A 75 3.66 12.69 14.81
C VAL A 75 5.02 13.32 15.09
N THR A 76 6.05 12.89 14.36
CA THR A 76 7.42 13.38 14.51
C THR A 76 8.11 13.56 13.17
N GLY A 77 9.03 14.52 13.10
CA GLY A 77 9.91 14.73 11.94
C GLY A 77 11.18 13.90 11.96
N SER A 78 11.37 13.03 12.95
CA SER A 78 12.62 12.29 13.17
C SER A 78 12.39 10.78 13.23
N LEU A 79 13.22 10.03 12.51
CA LEU A 79 13.26 8.57 12.54
C LEU A 79 13.57 8.01 13.94
N ALA A 80 14.19 8.80 14.82
CA ALA A 80 14.40 8.41 16.22
C ALA A 80 13.11 8.09 16.97
N GLY A 81 11.95 8.60 16.50
CA GLY A 81 10.65 8.23 17.05
C GLY A 81 10.29 6.75 16.88
N ALA A 82 10.97 6.02 15.98
CA ALA A 82 10.73 4.59 15.78
C ALA A 82 11.36 3.70 16.86
N ALA A 83 12.26 4.22 17.70
CA ALA A 83 13.07 3.41 18.62
C ALA A 83 12.26 2.59 19.65
N GLY A 84 11.07 3.09 20.04
CA GLY A 84 10.17 2.43 21.00
C GLY A 84 9.08 1.55 20.36
N ALA A 85 9.06 1.42 19.03
CA ALA A 85 8.05 0.64 18.34
C ALA A 85 8.33 -0.87 18.44
N THR A 86 7.28 -1.67 18.54
CA THR A 86 7.39 -3.14 18.45
C THR A 86 7.29 -3.64 17.01
N VAL A 87 6.72 -2.84 16.08
CA VAL A 87 6.74 -3.09 14.64
C VAL A 87 6.93 -1.76 13.88
N VAL A 88 7.76 -1.76 12.85
CA VAL A 88 7.93 -0.62 11.93
C VAL A 88 7.26 -0.94 10.61
N ILE A 89 6.46 -0.03 10.06
CA ILE A 89 5.90 -0.10 8.71
C ILE A 89 6.39 1.09 7.89
N GLU A 90 7.25 0.81 6.93
CA GLU A 90 7.70 1.75 5.92
C GLU A 90 6.63 1.90 4.82
N ALA A 91 6.17 3.13 4.60
CA ALA A 91 5.20 3.50 3.57
C ALA A 91 5.58 4.85 2.91
N VAL A 92 6.89 5.06 2.69
CA VAL A 92 7.43 6.20 1.94
C VAL A 92 7.29 5.98 0.44
N THR A 93 7.70 6.99 -0.34
CA THR A 93 7.69 6.94 -1.81
C THR A 93 8.27 5.63 -2.35
N GLU A 94 7.68 5.11 -3.42
CA GLU A 94 8.10 3.89 -4.12
C GLU A 94 9.42 4.10 -4.88
N ASP A 95 10.51 4.32 -4.15
CA ASP A 95 11.87 4.48 -4.65
C ASP A 95 12.82 3.57 -3.86
N LEU A 96 13.56 2.71 -4.58
CA LEU A 96 14.44 1.72 -3.97
C LEU A 96 15.51 2.36 -3.08
N THR A 97 16.10 3.47 -3.54
CA THR A 97 17.19 4.15 -2.81
C THR A 97 16.67 4.76 -1.51
N LEU A 98 15.53 5.43 -1.56
CA LEU A 98 14.90 6.02 -0.39
C LEU A 98 14.45 4.95 0.61
N LYS A 99 13.77 3.88 0.15
CA LYS A 99 13.30 2.81 1.03
C LYS A 99 14.45 2.09 1.72
N THR A 100 15.48 1.71 0.99
CA THR A 100 16.66 1.03 1.58
C THR A 100 17.36 1.91 2.60
N LYS A 101 17.53 3.21 2.30
CA LYS A 101 18.08 4.19 3.25
C LYS A 101 17.23 4.27 4.53
N VAL A 102 15.93 4.50 4.39
CA VAL A 102 15.01 4.67 5.52
C VAL A 102 14.93 3.39 6.37
N LEU A 103 14.86 2.22 5.73
CA LEU A 103 14.87 0.94 6.41
C LEU A 103 16.18 0.72 7.17
N ALA A 104 17.34 0.99 6.55
CA ALA A 104 18.65 0.81 7.19
C ALA A 104 18.85 1.76 8.39
N GLU A 105 18.50 3.04 8.25
CA GLU A 105 18.55 4.02 9.35
C GLU A 105 17.63 3.60 10.50
N THR A 106 16.42 3.12 10.19
CA THR A 106 15.48 2.64 11.20
C THR A 106 15.95 1.34 11.85
N ALA A 107 16.61 0.45 11.09
CA ALA A 107 17.21 -0.79 11.59
C ALA A 107 18.25 -0.53 12.68
N ALA A 108 18.98 0.59 12.60
CA ALA A 108 19.99 1.00 13.57
C ALA A 108 19.39 1.64 14.84
N LEU A 109 18.16 2.13 14.76
CA LEU A 109 17.45 2.79 15.86
C LEU A 109 16.53 1.85 16.64
N THR A 110 16.23 0.68 16.09
CA THR A 110 15.29 -0.31 16.65
C THR A 110 16.01 -1.57 17.12
N GLY A 111 15.41 -2.27 18.09
CA GLY A 111 15.95 -3.53 18.61
C GLY A 111 16.04 -4.63 17.54
N ALA A 112 16.98 -5.56 17.69
CA ALA A 112 17.24 -6.64 16.73
C ALA A 112 16.03 -7.56 16.48
N GLY A 113 15.05 -7.60 17.39
CA GLY A 113 13.82 -8.38 17.23
C GLY A 113 12.63 -7.63 16.61
N VAL A 114 12.76 -6.33 16.35
CA VAL A 114 11.66 -5.50 15.81
C VAL A 114 11.50 -5.76 14.31
N PRO A 115 10.33 -6.27 13.84
CA PRO A 115 10.09 -6.44 12.42
C PRO A 115 10.13 -5.11 11.69
N LEU A 116 10.85 -5.10 10.56
CA LEU A 116 10.85 -4.02 9.60
C LEU A 116 9.94 -4.43 8.45
N VAL A 117 8.81 -3.76 8.31
CA VAL A 117 7.82 -4.06 7.28
C VAL A 117 7.92 -3.01 6.18
N SER A 118 8.06 -3.41 4.91
CA SER A 118 7.88 -2.49 3.79
C SER A 118 6.49 -2.68 3.19
N ASN A 119 5.70 -1.61 3.14
CA ASN A 119 4.46 -1.52 2.38
C ASN A 119 4.73 -1.07 0.94
N THR A 120 5.56 -1.82 0.22
CA THR A 120 5.83 -1.62 -1.21
C THR A 120 4.78 -2.35 -2.04
N SER A 121 4.48 -1.84 -3.25
CA SER A 121 3.54 -2.48 -4.19
C SER A 121 4.23 -3.34 -5.24
N SER A 122 5.54 -3.18 -5.42
CA SER A 122 6.24 -3.76 -6.58
C SER A 122 7.71 -4.11 -6.36
N ILE A 123 8.39 -3.53 -5.37
CA ILE A 123 9.81 -3.80 -5.09
C ILE A 123 9.90 -5.13 -4.33
N PRO A 124 10.64 -6.13 -4.85
CA PRO A 124 10.91 -7.38 -4.16
C PRO A 124 11.57 -7.13 -2.82
N ILE A 125 11.12 -7.89 -1.83
CA ILE A 125 11.63 -7.82 -0.46
C ILE A 125 13.09 -8.26 -0.40
N ASP A 126 13.51 -9.20 -1.24
CA ASP A 126 14.89 -9.66 -1.32
C ASP A 126 15.83 -8.59 -1.91
N GLU A 127 15.33 -7.67 -2.74
CA GLU A 127 16.13 -6.50 -3.17
C GLU A 127 16.36 -5.53 -2.02
N LEU A 128 15.32 -5.27 -1.21
CA LEU A 128 15.45 -4.44 -0.01
C LEU A 128 16.35 -5.11 1.03
N ALA A 129 16.26 -6.43 1.18
CA ALA A 129 17.03 -7.22 2.13
C ALA A 129 18.54 -7.10 1.91
N GLY A 130 19.01 -6.97 0.66
CA GLY A 130 20.42 -6.84 0.31
C GLY A 130 21.11 -5.60 0.93
N TYR A 131 20.34 -4.63 1.39
CA TYR A 131 20.83 -3.40 2.01
C TYR A 131 20.70 -3.39 3.54
N LEU A 132 20.22 -4.48 4.14
CA LEU A 132 20.04 -4.59 5.59
C LEU A 132 21.02 -5.60 6.19
N PRO A 133 21.72 -5.25 7.28
CA PRO A 133 22.65 -6.17 7.95
C PRO A 133 21.94 -7.34 8.65
N ASP A 134 20.66 -7.16 8.99
CA ASP A 134 19.81 -8.19 9.60
C ASP A 134 18.52 -8.31 8.78
N ALA A 135 18.62 -8.97 7.63
CA ALA A 135 17.50 -9.18 6.73
C ALA A 135 16.42 -10.10 7.30
N ALA A 136 16.69 -10.85 8.39
CA ALA A 136 15.74 -11.79 8.98
C ALA A 136 14.51 -11.10 9.59
N ARG A 137 14.64 -9.82 9.98
CA ARG A 137 13.51 -9.00 10.45
C ARG A 137 12.75 -8.28 9.33
N LEU A 138 13.24 -8.30 8.08
CA LEU A 138 12.56 -7.65 6.96
C LEU A 138 11.44 -8.55 6.42
N ILE A 139 10.28 -7.95 6.18
CA ILE A 139 9.12 -8.61 5.58
C ILE A 139 8.31 -7.61 4.77
N GLY A 140 7.67 -8.06 3.69
CA GLY A 140 6.78 -7.23 2.91
C GLY A 140 5.33 -7.31 3.38
N THR A 141 4.62 -6.21 3.25
CA THR A 141 3.17 -6.20 3.20
C THR A 141 2.72 -5.42 1.99
N HIS A 142 1.54 -5.74 1.48
CA HIS A 142 0.89 -4.92 0.48
C HIS A 142 -0.55 -4.69 0.92
N PHE A 143 -0.76 -3.56 1.60
CA PHE A 143 -2.08 -3.06 1.92
C PHE A 143 -2.71 -2.41 0.68
N MET A 144 -4.00 -2.67 0.48
CA MET A 144 -4.76 -2.06 -0.61
C MET A 144 -5.41 -0.76 -0.15
N ASN A 145 -5.45 0.25 -1.03
CA ASN A 145 -6.08 1.53 -0.70
C ASN A 145 -7.62 1.46 -0.82
N PRO A 146 -8.41 1.87 0.20
CA PRO A 146 -7.97 2.24 1.54
C PRO A 146 -7.83 1.02 2.48
N PRO A 147 -6.79 1.00 3.33
CA PRO A 147 -6.42 -0.18 4.12
C PRO A 147 -7.44 -0.58 5.19
N TYR A 148 -8.31 0.35 5.61
CA TYR A 148 -9.38 0.08 6.56
C TYR A 148 -10.62 -0.58 5.93
N LEU A 149 -10.79 -0.52 4.60
CA LEU A 149 -11.90 -1.20 3.90
C LEU A 149 -11.53 -2.57 3.37
N ILE A 150 -10.25 -2.78 3.03
CA ILE A 150 -9.80 -4.05 2.46
C ILE A 150 -9.33 -4.96 3.58
N SER A 151 -10.09 -6.03 3.83
CA SER A 151 -9.87 -6.93 4.96
C SER A 151 -8.70 -7.89 4.77
N THR A 152 -8.12 -7.98 3.57
CA THR A 152 -7.03 -8.91 3.25
C THR A 152 -5.76 -8.14 2.94
N VAL A 153 -4.63 -8.61 3.47
CA VAL A 153 -3.31 -8.03 3.24
C VAL A 153 -2.40 -9.13 2.71
N GLU A 154 -1.74 -8.84 1.58
CA GLU A 154 -0.70 -9.72 1.05
C GLU A 154 0.56 -9.54 1.91
N VAL A 155 1.05 -10.64 2.48
CA VAL A 155 2.26 -10.68 3.32
C VAL A 155 3.34 -11.39 2.54
N VAL A 156 4.39 -10.66 2.17
CA VAL A 156 5.41 -11.13 1.25
C VAL A 156 6.61 -11.62 2.03
N ARG A 157 6.91 -12.91 1.90
CA ARG A 157 8.05 -13.56 2.54
C ARG A 157 9.22 -13.63 1.56
N GLY A 158 10.25 -12.82 1.82
CA GLY A 158 11.55 -12.93 1.15
C GLY A 158 12.31 -14.17 1.59
N ALA A 159 13.34 -14.55 0.83
CA ALA A 159 14.21 -15.68 1.14
C ALA A 159 14.86 -15.56 2.52
N SER A 160 15.22 -14.34 2.91
CA SER A 160 15.85 -14.05 4.20
C SER A 160 14.84 -13.84 5.34
N THR A 161 13.55 -13.66 5.05
CA THR A 161 12.54 -13.33 6.08
C THR A 161 12.42 -14.44 7.12
N GLY A 162 12.73 -14.08 8.37
CA GLY A 162 12.71 -14.97 9.53
C GLY A 162 11.29 -15.28 10.02
N GLY A 163 11.15 -16.44 10.66
CA GLY A 163 9.86 -16.89 11.20
C GLY A 163 9.29 -15.96 12.28
N ALA A 164 10.15 -15.32 13.07
CA ALA A 164 9.74 -14.36 14.10
C ALA A 164 9.06 -13.12 13.49
N ALA A 165 9.64 -12.55 12.42
CA ALA A 165 9.06 -11.40 11.72
C ALA A 165 7.69 -11.75 11.10
N LEU A 166 7.60 -12.89 10.42
CA LEU A 166 6.35 -13.40 9.85
C LEU A 166 5.27 -13.58 10.93
N SER A 167 5.63 -14.19 12.06
CA SER A 167 4.71 -14.41 13.18
C SER A 167 4.25 -13.09 13.79
N ALA A 168 5.15 -12.13 14.00
CA ALA A 168 4.83 -10.83 14.56
C ALA A 168 3.87 -10.03 13.66
N VAL A 169 4.16 -9.97 12.35
CA VAL A 169 3.28 -9.28 11.38
C VAL A 169 1.92 -9.97 11.25
N THR A 170 1.89 -11.30 11.24
CA THR A 170 0.61 -12.06 11.21
C THR A 170 -0.25 -11.78 12.44
N ARG A 171 0.36 -11.73 13.64
CA ARG A 171 -0.33 -11.37 14.89
C ARG A 171 -0.83 -9.93 14.86
N LEU A 172 0.02 -8.99 14.42
CA LEU A 172 -0.36 -7.59 14.25
C LEU A 172 -1.58 -7.47 13.34
N LEU A 173 -1.56 -8.11 12.17
CA LEU A 173 -2.69 -8.07 11.24
C LEU A 173 -3.96 -8.66 11.87
N GLY A 174 -3.85 -9.71 12.68
CA GLY A 174 -4.94 -10.23 13.50
C GLY A 174 -5.55 -9.18 14.45
N VAL A 175 -4.71 -8.45 15.18
CA VAL A 175 -5.14 -7.32 16.04
C VAL A 175 -5.85 -6.24 15.25
N LEU A 176 -5.37 -5.95 14.04
CA LEU A 176 -5.95 -4.99 13.10
C LEU A 176 -7.19 -5.52 12.34
N ALA A 177 -7.67 -6.73 12.67
CA ALA A 177 -8.75 -7.42 11.95
C ALA A 177 -8.51 -7.49 10.43
N ARG A 178 -7.26 -7.76 10.04
CA ARG A 178 -6.84 -8.01 8.67
C ARG A 178 -6.40 -9.46 8.53
N LYS A 179 -6.84 -10.09 7.45
CA LYS A 179 -6.49 -11.45 7.08
C LYS A 179 -5.17 -11.43 6.30
N PRO A 180 -4.08 -11.99 6.84
CA PRO A 180 -2.85 -12.15 6.09
C PRO A 180 -3.00 -13.26 5.05
N VAL A 181 -2.48 -13.03 3.86
CA VAL A 181 -2.24 -14.07 2.84
C VAL A 181 -0.75 -14.08 2.55
N VAL A 182 -0.07 -15.12 3.00
CA VAL A 182 1.39 -15.23 2.86
C VAL A 182 1.73 -15.69 1.45
N VAL A 183 2.59 -14.95 0.77
CA VAL A 183 3.06 -15.23 -0.58
C VAL A 183 4.59 -15.21 -0.63
N GLY A 184 5.16 -15.84 -1.66
CA GLY A 184 6.59 -15.73 -1.94
C GLY A 184 6.94 -14.38 -2.56
N ASP A 185 8.20 -13.99 -2.45
CA ASP A 185 8.71 -12.76 -3.03
C ASP A 185 8.86 -12.84 -4.56
N GLY A 186 8.70 -11.67 -5.20
CA GLY A 186 8.84 -11.51 -6.64
C GLY A 186 8.25 -10.19 -7.13
N PRO A 187 8.61 -9.72 -8.34
CA PRO A 187 8.13 -8.46 -8.89
C PRO A 187 6.59 -8.37 -8.92
N GLY A 188 6.03 -7.39 -8.23
CA GLY A 188 4.59 -7.18 -8.10
C GLY A 188 3.81 -8.28 -7.36
N PHE A 189 4.52 -9.15 -6.64
CA PHE A 189 3.98 -10.21 -5.80
C PHE A 189 2.94 -11.07 -6.55
N VAL A 190 1.73 -11.20 -6.01
CA VAL A 190 0.60 -11.85 -6.70
C VAL A 190 -0.33 -10.81 -7.29
N THR A 191 -0.78 -9.84 -6.50
CA THR A 191 -1.89 -8.96 -6.91
C THR A 191 -1.50 -8.04 -8.06
N SER A 192 -0.39 -7.30 -7.95
CA SER A 192 0.03 -6.34 -8.96
C SER A 192 0.47 -7.05 -10.25
N ARG A 193 1.14 -8.20 -10.09
CA ARG A 193 1.60 -9.05 -11.21
C ARG A 193 0.46 -9.61 -12.06
N ILE A 194 -0.72 -9.83 -11.50
CA ILE A 194 -1.90 -10.28 -12.24
C ILE A 194 -2.74 -9.09 -12.71
N LEU A 195 -3.03 -8.16 -11.80
CA LEU A 195 -3.99 -7.09 -12.05
C LEU A 195 -3.49 -6.08 -13.09
N HIS A 196 -2.24 -5.63 -12.99
CA HIS A 196 -1.77 -4.55 -13.87
C HIS A 196 -1.71 -4.98 -15.34
N PRO A 197 -1.14 -6.15 -15.71
CA PRO A 197 -1.21 -6.64 -17.08
C PRO A 197 -2.65 -6.86 -17.56
N MET A 198 -3.56 -7.36 -16.70
CA MET A 198 -4.97 -7.52 -17.06
C MET A 198 -5.64 -6.18 -17.40
N ILE A 199 -5.36 -5.13 -16.63
CA ILE A 199 -5.85 -3.78 -16.92
C ILE A 199 -5.25 -3.26 -18.22
N ASN A 200 -3.96 -3.51 -18.46
CA ASN A 200 -3.29 -3.10 -19.69
C ASN A 200 -3.87 -3.80 -20.93
N ASP A 201 -4.18 -5.10 -20.83
CA ASP A 201 -4.86 -5.85 -21.89
C ASP A 201 -6.27 -5.29 -22.14
N ALA A 202 -7.01 -4.92 -21.09
CA ALA A 202 -8.29 -4.22 -21.24
C ALA A 202 -8.15 -2.87 -21.96
N ALA A 203 -7.07 -2.11 -21.68
CA ALA A 203 -6.80 -0.86 -22.37
C ALA A 203 -6.41 -1.08 -23.84
N ARG A 204 -5.72 -2.19 -24.18
CA ARG A 204 -5.42 -2.56 -25.58
C ARG A 204 -6.68 -2.85 -26.39
N VAL A 205 -7.66 -3.54 -25.81
CA VAL A 205 -8.97 -3.78 -26.45
C VAL A 205 -9.65 -2.46 -26.83
N VAL A 206 -9.53 -1.44 -25.97
CA VAL A 206 -10.05 -0.09 -26.28
C VAL A 206 -9.21 0.60 -27.35
N GLN A 207 -7.88 0.52 -27.26
CA GLN A 207 -6.96 1.11 -28.23
C GLN A 207 -7.19 0.56 -29.65
N GLU A 208 -7.48 -0.72 -29.78
CA GLU A 208 -7.76 -1.41 -31.05
C GLU A 208 -9.14 -1.06 -31.63
N GLY A 209 -9.99 -0.36 -30.87
CA GLY A 209 -11.34 0.02 -31.29
C GLY A 209 -12.37 -1.11 -31.20
N THR A 210 -12.01 -2.25 -30.60
CA THR A 210 -12.91 -3.42 -30.45
C THR A 210 -14.09 -3.12 -29.53
N ALA A 211 -13.89 -2.31 -28.48
CA ALA A 211 -14.92 -1.91 -27.54
C ALA A 211 -14.62 -0.54 -26.90
N THR A 212 -15.65 0.15 -26.40
CA THR A 212 -15.45 1.33 -25.56
C THR A 212 -15.02 0.94 -24.14
N ALA A 213 -14.48 1.89 -23.37
CA ALA A 213 -14.11 1.63 -21.98
C ALA A 213 -15.30 1.17 -21.14
N GLU A 214 -16.47 1.79 -21.33
CA GLU A 214 -17.73 1.42 -20.70
C GLU A 214 -18.13 -0.03 -21.01
N ALA A 215 -18.00 -0.45 -22.27
CA ALA A 215 -18.37 -1.79 -22.70
C ALA A 215 -17.44 -2.85 -22.06
N VAL A 216 -16.12 -2.61 -22.08
CA VAL A 216 -15.15 -3.49 -21.41
C VAL A 216 -15.47 -3.61 -19.92
N ASP A 217 -15.61 -2.49 -19.22
CA ASP A 217 -15.91 -2.50 -17.78
C ASP A 217 -17.27 -3.11 -17.44
N THR A 218 -18.26 -2.99 -18.32
CA THR A 218 -19.58 -3.61 -18.13
C THR A 218 -19.51 -5.12 -18.28
N LEU A 219 -18.86 -5.63 -19.31
CA LEU A 219 -18.69 -7.08 -19.50
C LEU A 219 -17.87 -7.72 -18.38
N MET A 220 -16.80 -7.07 -17.91
CA MET A 220 -16.00 -7.60 -16.80
C MET A 220 -16.80 -7.65 -15.48
N ARG A 221 -17.72 -6.71 -15.26
CA ARG A 221 -18.59 -6.71 -14.08
C ARG A 221 -19.74 -7.70 -14.19
N GLU A 222 -20.49 -7.64 -15.29
CA GLU A 222 -21.77 -8.34 -15.44
C GLU A 222 -21.61 -9.79 -15.91
N CYS A 223 -20.58 -10.09 -16.71
CA CYS A 223 -20.32 -11.44 -17.18
C CYS A 223 -19.31 -12.20 -16.31
N LEU A 224 -18.29 -11.53 -15.77
CA LEU A 224 -17.21 -12.16 -14.99
C LEU A 224 -17.28 -11.88 -13.48
N GLY A 225 -18.24 -11.07 -13.03
CA GLY A 225 -18.50 -10.85 -11.61
C GLY A 225 -17.50 -9.91 -10.91
N HIS A 226 -16.72 -9.13 -11.65
CA HIS A 226 -15.84 -8.14 -11.02
C HIS A 226 -16.68 -7.06 -10.31
N ARG A 227 -16.29 -6.66 -9.10
CA ARG A 227 -16.95 -5.55 -8.38
C ARG A 227 -16.81 -4.21 -9.12
N THR A 228 -15.69 -4.01 -9.79
CA THR A 228 -15.39 -2.80 -10.57
C THR A 228 -14.63 -3.22 -11.83
N GLY A 229 -14.93 -2.57 -12.96
CA GLY A 229 -14.27 -2.87 -14.21
C GLY A 229 -12.78 -2.47 -14.19
N PRO A 230 -11.95 -3.09 -15.04
CA PRO A 230 -10.50 -2.85 -15.06
C PRO A 230 -10.12 -1.40 -15.35
N LEU A 231 -10.83 -0.70 -16.23
CA LEU A 231 -10.44 0.66 -16.65
C LEU A 231 -10.85 1.69 -15.61
N ARG A 232 -12.00 1.51 -14.97
CA ARG A 232 -12.36 2.29 -13.78
C ARG A 232 -11.42 2.00 -12.61
N THR A 233 -10.92 0.76 -12.50
CA THR A 233 -9.88 0.41 -11.51
C THR A 233 -8.56 1.11 -11.83
N ALA A 234 -8.16 1.20 -13.11
CA ALA A 234 -7.00 1.97 -13.54
C ALA A 234 -7.09 3.43 -13.09
N ASP A 235 -8.25 4.07 -13.32
CA ASP A 235 -8.49 5.46 -12.93
C ASP A 235 -8.48 5.66 -11.40
N LEU A 236 -8.74 4.61 -10.61
CA LEU A 236 -8.62 4.64 -9.14
C LEU A 236 -7.16 4.50 -8.67
N ILE A 237 -6.38 3.64 -9.34
CA ILE A 237 -4.94 3.45 -9.06
C ILE A 237 -4.15 4.72 -9.41
N GLY A 238 -4.56 5.39 -10.49
CA GLY A 238 -3.82 6.46 -11.14
C GLY A 238 -3.04 5.90 -12.33
N LEU A 239 -3.24 6.50 -13.51
CA LEU A 239 -2.70 5.95 -14.76
C LEU A 239 -1.17 6.04 -14.84
N ASP A 240 -0.57 7.05 -14.21
CA ASP A 240 0.87 7.18 -14.05
C ASP A 240 1.45 6.05 -13.17
N ASN A 241 0.87 5.83 -11.99
CA ASN A 241 1.28 4.74 -11.08
C ASN A 241 1.15 3.38 -11.77
N LEU A 242 0.06 3.16 -12.52
CA LEU A 242 -0.15 1.94 -13.28
C LEU A 242 0.91 1.77 -14.39
N ALA A 243 1.18 2.82 -15.17
CA ALA A 243 2.18 2.79 -16.23
C ALA A 243 3.59 2.51 -15.67
N ASP A 244 3.96 3.12 -14.56
CA ASP A 244 5.25 2.89 -13.91
C ASP A 244 5.36 1.47 -13.37
N SER A 245 4.31 0.96 -12.71
CA SER A 245 4.29 -0.42 -12.24
C SER A 245 4.39 -1.43 -13.39
N LEU A 246 3.72 -1.16 -14.51
CA LEU A 246 3.79 -1.96 -15.73
C LEU A 246 5.22 -1.99 -16.31
N ARG A 247 5.88 -0.83 -16.44
CA ARG A 247 7.29 -0.76 -16.87
C ARG A 247 8.21 -1.59 -15.98
N VAL A 248 8.09 -1.40 -14.67
CA VAL A 248 8.87 -2.12 -13.66
C VAL A 248 8.64 -3.64 -13.77
N LEU A 249 7.38 -4.06 -13.94
CA LEU A 249 7.04 -5.47 -14.15
C LEU A 249 7.63 -6.01 -15.45
N ALA A 250 7.54 -5.27 -16.56
CA ALA A 250 8.09 -5.67 -17.85
C ALA A 250 9.62 -5.83 -17.78
N GLU A 251 10.32 -4.87 -17.18
CA GLU A 251 11.77 -4.90 -17.01
C GLU A 251 12.23 -6.09 -16.17
N ARG A 252 11.52 -6.40 -15.08
CA ARG A 252 11.92 -7.45 -14.13
C ARG A 252 11.49 -8.86 -14.54
N THR A 253 10.41 -8.98 -15.30
CA THR A 253 9.82 -10.30 -15.63
C THR A 253 9.93 -10.68 -17.10
N GLY A 254 10.15 -9.70 -17.99
CA GLY A 254 10.06 -9.90 -19.44
C GLY A 254 8.64 -10.17 -19.97
N ASP A 255 7.60 -10.03 -19.14
CA ASP A 255 6.21 -10.25 -19.58
C ASP A 255 5.77 -9.12 -20.54
N HIS A 256 5.56 -9.45 -21.81
CA HIS A 256 5.12 -8.49 -22.82
C HIS A 256 3.73 -7.89 -22.52
N ARG A 257 2.89 -8.58 -21.74
CA ARG A 257 1.61 -8.01 -21.28
C ARG A 257 1.80 -6.87 -20.30
N ALA A 258 2.95 -6.83 -19.62
CA ALA A 258 3.31 -5.74 -18.73
C ALA A 258 3.86 -4.51 -19.47
N VAL A 259 4.11 -4.56 -20.78
CA VAL A 259 4.52 -3.36 -21.55
C VAL A 259 3.33 -2.42 -21.71
N PRO A 260 3.35 -1.19 -21.14
CA PRO A 260 2.22 -0.25 -21.22
C PRO A 260 1.77 -0.01 -22.66
N CYS A 261 0.46 -0.06 -22.91
CA CYS A 261 -0.07 0.27 -24.23
C CYS A 261 -0.02 1.78 -24.51
N GLU A 262 -0.04 2.17 -25.79
CA GLU A 262 0.10 3.57 -26.19
C GLU A 262 -1.06 4.43 -25.68
N LEU A 263 -2.29 3.90 -25.67
CA LEU A 263 -3.46 4.61 -25.13
C LEU A 263 -3.28 4.98 -23.66
N LEU A 264 -2.69 4.10 -22.86
CA LEU A 264 -2.38 4.40 -21.46
C LEU A 264 -1.32 5.51 -21.37
N LEU A 265 -0.27 5.41 -22.18
CA LEU A 265 0.81 6.39 -22.22
C LEU A 265 0.35 7.78 -22.71
N ASP A 266 -0.50 7.83 -23.72
CA ASP A 266 -1.16 9.05 -24.22
C ASP A 266 -1.90 9.76 -23.08
N LYS A 267 -2.75 9.03 -22.35
CA LYS A 267 -3.49 9.59 -21.21
C LYS A 267 -2.56 10.14 -20.13
N VAL A 268 -1.46 9.45 -19.84
CA VAL A 268 -0.46 9.94 -18.89
C VAL A 268 0.21 11.23 -19.38
N ARG A 269 0.60 11.29 -20.66
CA ARG A 269 1.19 12.49 -21.28
C ARG A 269 0.25 13.69 -21.27
N ASP A 270 -1.05 13.45 -21.45
CA ASP A 270 -2.10 14.47 -21.41
C ASP A 270 -2.47 14.91 -19.98
N GLY A 271 -1.89 14.32 -18.94
CA GLY A 271 -2.25 14.60 -17.55
C GLY A 271 -3.62 14.04 -17.14
N HIS A 272 -4.19 13.13 -17.92
CA HIS A 272 -5.42 12.41 -17.62
C HIS A 272 -5.13 11.21 -16.70
N LEU A 273 -4.75 11.47 -15.45
CA LEU A 273 -4.26 10.47 -14.50
C LEU A 273 -5.36 9.74 -13.71
N GLY A 274 -6.62 9.81 -14.15
CA GLY A 274 -7.77 9.19 -13.48
C GLY A 274 -8.46 10.11 -12.49
N ARG A 275 -8.95 9.56 -11.37
CA ARG A 275 -9.76 10.31 -10.40
C ARG A 275 -9.04 11.50 -9.79
N LYS A 276 -7.74 11.37 -9.52
CA LYS A 276 -6.93 12.40 -8.87
C LYS A 276 -6.77 13.68 -9.72
N THR A 277 -6.98 13.59 -11.03
CA THR A 277 -6.98 14.73 -11.95
C THR A 277 -8.36 15.00 -12.54
N GLY A 278 -9.39 14.28 -12.10
CA GLY A 278 -10.76 14.43 -12.59
C GLY A 278 -11.02 13.78 -13.95
N ARG A 279 -10.03 13.14 -14.59
CA ARG A 279 -10.17 12.53 -15.91
C ARG A 279 -9.11 11.45 -16.16
N GLY A 280 -9.52 10.34 -16.76
CA GLY A 280 -8.67 9.22 -17.21
C GLY A 280 -9.30 8.46 -18.37
N PHE A 281 -9.67 7.19 -18.17
CA PHE A 281 -10.59 6.48 -19.07
C PHE A 281 -12.01 7.05 -18.99
N TYR A 282 -12.40 7.53 -17.80
CA TYR A 282 -13.68 8.21 -17.56
C TYR A 282 -13.48 9.70 -17.23
N ASP A 283 -14.57 10.46 -17.35
CA ASP A 283 -14.66 11.84 -16.86
C ASP A 283 -15.29 11.86 -15.45
N TYR A 284 -14.62 12.50 -14.51
CA TYR A 284 -15.05 12.68 -13.11
C TYR A 284 -15.36 14.14 -12.78
N GLY A 285 -15.22 15.06 -13.76
CA GLY A 285 -15.44 16.48 -13.61
C GLY A 285 -14.34 17.16 -12.79
N LYS A 286 -14.41 17.06 -11.46
CA LYS A 286 -13.42 17.67 -10.54
C LYS A 286 -12.47 16.60 -10.01
N ALA A 287 -11.20 16.97 -9.87
CA ALA A 287 -10.22 16.17 -9.15
C ALA A 287 -10.75 15.80 -7.76
N GLN A 288 -10.77 14.50 -7.45
CA GLN A 288 -11.09 14.02 -6.11
C GLN A 288 -9.77 13.82 -5.35
N PRO A 289 -9.62 14.42 -4.15
CA PRO A 289 -8.45 14.22 -3.31
C PRO A 289 -8.31 12.78 -2.80
#